data_AF-A0A811QIS2-F1
#
_entry.id   AF-A0A811QIS2-F1
#
_cell.length_a   1.000
_cell.length_b   1.000
_cell.length_c   1.000
_cell.angle_alpha   90.00
_cell.angle_beta   90.00
_cell.angle_gamma   90.00
#
_symmetry.space_group_name_H-M   'P 1'
#
loop_
_entity.id
_entity.type
_entity.pdbx_description
1 polymer ?
#
loop_
_entity_poly.entity_id
_entity_poly.type
_entity_poly.pdbx_seq_one_letter_code
_entity_poly.pdbx_strand_id
1 'polypeptide(L)'
;MAVAVARGGRDVLAALAGLAPPRVDVGSCGCLGRCGAGPNVAASVAGSAAVFDHVGTAARGAQLLEHLLGPAEFDAALGLTALATREKAEAALEKGNADEAEALLTEVIGSNVCGGLHLVYVYIKI
;
A
#
# COMPACT_ATOMS: atom_id res chain seq x y z
N MET A 1 9.84 8.95 3.82
CA MET A 1 8.50 9.58 3.95
C MET A 1 7.68 8.73 4.90
N ALA A 2 6.77 9.30 5.70
CA ALA A 2 5.94 8.50 6.60
C ALA A 2 4.45 8.76 6.40
N VAL A 3 3.64 7.71 6.47
CA VAL A 3 2.18 7.74 6.39
C VAL A 3 1.62 6.97 7.58
N ALA A 4 0.72 7.60 8.34
CA ALA A 4 0.14 7.02 9.53
C ALA A 4 -1.40 7.04 9.47
N VAL A 5 -2.01 5.87 9.62
CA VAL A 5 -3.47 5.71 9.60
C VAL A 5 -4.02 5.82 11.01
N ALA A 6 -5.05 6.66 11.19
CA ALA A 6 -5.73 6.79 12.46
C ALA A 6 -6.34 5.45 12.92
N ARG A 7 -6.26 5.18 14.23
CA ARG A 7 -6.80 3.96 14.84
C ARG A 7 -8.27 3.72 14.42
N GLY A 8 -8.54 2.53 13.88
CA GLY A 8 -9.86 2.14 13.35
C GLY A 8 -9.87 1.90 11.84
N GLY A 9 -8.91 2.45 11.09
CA GLY A 9 -8.75 2.22 9.64
C GLY A 9 -7.89 1.01 9.29
N ARG A 10 -8.19 -0.18 9.82
CA ARG A 10 -7.32 -1.37 9.64
C ARG A 10 -7.16 -1.78 8.18
N ASP A 11 -8.24 -1.80 7.42
CA ASP A 11 -8.22 -2.22 6.01
C ASP A 11 -7.39 -1.25 5.17
N VAL A 12 -7.49 0.05 5.49
CA VAL A 12 -6.72 1.11 4.84
C VAL A 12 -5.25 1.05 5.23
N LEU A 13 -4.95 0.72 6.48
CA LEU A 13 -3.58 0.48 6.94
C LEU A 13 -2.95 -0.70 6.19
N ALA A 14 -3.66 -1.81 6.06
CA ALA A 14 -3.20 -2.98 5.32
C ALA A 14 -3.00 -2.65 3.83
N ALA A 15 -3.96 -1.96 3.22
CA ALA A 15 -3.84 -1.52 1.83
C ALA A 15 -2.64 -0.59 1.61
N LEU A 16 -2.46 0.44 2.45
CA LEU A 16 -1.32 1.35 2.36
C LEU A 16 0.01 0.61 2.57
N ALA A 17 0.08 -0.34 3.49
CA ALA A 17 1.28 -1.16 3.70
C ALA A 17 1.58 -2.07 2.48
N GLY A 18 0.55 -2.59 1.81
CA GLY A 18 0.70 -3.38 0.59
C GLY A 18 1.09 -2.55 -0.64
N LEU A 19 0.67 -1.28 -0.69
CA LEU A 19 0.93 -0.34 -1.79
C LEU A 19 2.25 0.43 -1.63
N ALA A 20 2.67 0.72 -0.41
CA ALA A 20 3.76 1.65 -0.14
C ALA A 20 5.09 1.16 -0.74
N PRO A 21 5.83 2.03 -1.46
CA PRO A 21 7.22 1.77 -1.81
C PRO A 21 8.12 1.66 -0.57
N PRO A 22 9.31 1.02 -0.65
CA PRO A 22 10.16 0.75 0.52
C PRO A 22 10.73 2.00 1.22
N ARG A 23 10.64 3.18 0.59
CA ARG A 23 11.04 4.48 1.17
C ARG A 23 9.93 5.17 1.96
N VAL A 24 8.76 4.53 2.03
CA VAL A 24 7.54 5.04 2.66
C VAL A 24 7.21 4.17 3.87
N ASP A 25 7.42 4.72 5.06
CA ASP A 25 7.05 4.05 6.30
C ASP A 25 5.55 4.16 6.50
N VAL A 26 4.87 3.02 6.64
CA VAL A 26 3.43 2.97 6.92
C VAL A 26 3.20 2.45 8.33
N GLY A 27 2.40 3.16 9.11
CA GLY A 27 2.07 2.76 10.48
C GLY A 27 0.67 3.19 10.93
N SER A 28 0.31 2.79 12.14
CA SER A 28 -0.90 3.30 12.80
C SER A 28 -0.56 4.42 13.78
N CYS A 29 -1.46 5.37 13.96
CA CYS A 29 -1.35 6.40 15.00
C CYS A 29 -2.63 6.51 15.84
N GLY A 30 -2.60 7.39 16.84
CA GLY A 30 -3.76 7.73 17.66
C GLY A 30 -4.86 8.47 16.89
N CYS A 31 -5.77 9.11 17.62
CA CYS A 31 -6.76 9.96 17.00
C CYS A 31 -6.10 11.21 16.40
N LEU A 32 -6.50 11.58 15.18
CA LEU A 32 -6.04 12.80 14.50
C LEU A 32 -6.99 14.01 14.73
N GLY A 33 -7.95 13.90 15.64
CA GLY A 33 -8.90 14.99 15.96
C GLY A 33 -9.94 15.27 14.85
N ARG A 34 -10.10 14.36 13.89
CA ARG A 34 -10.96 14.48 12.70
C ARG A 34 -12.11 13.47 12.73
N CYS A 35 -12.81 13.41 13.86
CA CYS A 35 -13.93 12.48 14.05
C CYS A 35 -15.05 12.75 13.01
N GLY A 36 -15.72 11.69 12.54
CA GLY A 36 -16.78 11.78 11.53
C GLY A 36 -16.30 11.84 10.07
N ALA A 37 -14.99 11.98 9.83
CA ALA A 37 -14.41 12.02 8.49
C ALA A 37 -13.50 10.82 8.17
N GLY A 38 -13.51 9.79 9.02
CA GLY A 38 -12.57 8.68 8.95
C GLY A 38 -12.77 7.72 7.77
N PRO A 39 -11.76 6.87 7.49
CA PRO A 39 -10.42 6.85 8.08
C PRO A 39 -9.57 8.05 7.65
N ASN A 40 -8.82 8.59 8.61
CA ASN A 40 -7.94 9.73 8.38
C ASN A 40 -6.49 9.27 8.35
N VAL A 41 -5.69 9.91 7.51
CA VAL A 41 -4.28 9.56 7.29
C VAL A 41 -3.43 10.79 7.49
N ALA A 42 -2.42 10.71 8.35
CA ALA A 42 -1.37 11.72 8.44
C ALA A 42 -0.22 11.33 7.51
N ALA A 43 0.35 12.29 6.79
CA ALA A 43 1.57 12.09 6.02
C ALA A 43 2.62 13.13 6.40
N SER A 44 3.89 12.72 6.40
CA SER A 44 5.04 13.58 6.64
C SER A 44 6.04 13.48 5.49
N VAL A 45 6.26 14.61 4.80
CA VAL A 45 7.14 14.74 3.64
C VAL A 45 8.06 15.93 3.86
N ALA A 46 9.38 15.69 3.79
CA ALA A 46 10.42 16.73 3.87
C ALA A 46 10.26 17.72 5.04
N GLY A 47 9.79 17.25 6.20
CA GLY A 47 9.60 18.07 7.40
C GLY A 47 8.26 18.82 7.48
N SER A 48 7.38 18.67 6.50
CA SER A 48 5.99 19.13 6.57
C SER A 48 5.04 17.96 6.84
N ALA A 49 3.98 18.22 7.61
CA ALA A 49 2.96 17.23 7.95
C ALA A 49 1.58 17.69 7.48
N ALA A 50 0.80 16.77 6.91
CA ALA A 50 -0.56 16.99 6.46
C ALA A 50 -1.48 15.86 6.95
N VAL A 51 -2.75 16.17 7.14
CA VAL A 51 -3.79 15.18 7.47
C VAL A 51 -4.81 15.15 6.34
N PHE A 52 -5.16 13.95 5.92
CA PHE A 52 -6.09 13.66 4.84
C PHE A 52 -7.29 12.91 5.41
N ASP A 53 -8.48 13.42 5.14
CA ASP A 53 -9.73 12.84 5.56
C ASP A 53 -10.32 11.94 4.45
N HIS A 54 -11.25 11.04 4.80
CA HIS A 54 -11.98 10.16 3.88
C HIS A 54 -11.09 9.25 3.01
N VAL A 55 -10.04 8.70 3.59
CA VAL A 55 -9.19 7.67 2.95
C VAL A 55 -9.74 6.29 3.30
N GLY A 56 -11.00 6.01 2.91
CA GLY A 56 -11.74 4.82 3.34
C GLY A 56 -11.54 3.55 2.52
N THR A 57 -10.77 3.63 1.44
CA THR A 57 -10.60 2.50 0.50
C THR A 57 -9.15 2.40 0.05
N ALA A 58 -8.74 1.21 -0.41
CA ALA A 58 -7.44 1.01 -1.05
C ALA A 58 -7.22 1.98 -2.21
N ALA A 59 -8.26 2.24 -3.02
CA ALA A 59 -8.19 3.19 -4.13
C ALA A 59 -7.88 4.62 -3.68
N ARG A 60 -8.52 5.08 -2.58
CA ARG A 60 -8.20 6.39 -2.00
C ARG A 60 -6.80 6.42 -1.40
N GLY A 61 -6.34 5.32 -0.81
CA GLY A 61 -4.96 5.17 -0.33
C GLY A 61 -3.93 5.25 -1.45
N ALA A 62 -4.16 4.56 -2.58
CA ALA A 62 -3.29 4.61 -3.75
C ALA A 62 -3.23 6.02 -4.35
N GLN A 63 -4.38 6.70 -4.52
CA GLN A 63 -4.44 8.09 -4.97
C GLN A 63 -3.68 9.04 -4.03
N LEU A 64 -3.73 8.80 -2.72
CA LEU A 64 -2.96 9.57 -1.75
C LEU A 64 -1.46 9.36 -1.93
N LEU A 65 -1.01 8.12 -2.13
CA LEU A 65 0.41 7.82 -2.38
C LEU A 65 0.90 8.46 -3.68
N GLU A 66 0.12 8.38 -4.76
CA GLU A 66 0.41 9.05 -6.04
C GLU A 66 0.50 10.58 -5.87
N HIS A 67 -0.41 11.17 -5.09
CA HIS A 67 -0.37 12.60 -4.78
C HIS A 67 0.87 13.01 -3.99
N LEU A 68 1.29 12.20 -3.00
CA LEU A 68 2.43 12.50 -2.12
C LEU A 68 3.79 12.26 -2.79
N LEU A 69 3.89 11.24 -3.63
CA LEU A 69 5.13 10.82 -4.30
C LEU A 69 5.28 11.43 -5.69
N GLY A 70 4.16 11.76 -6.33
CA GLY A 70 4.08 12.18 -7.73
C GLY A 70 3.94 10.99 -8.69
N PRO A 71 3.34 11.21 -9.88
CA PRO A 71 3.03 10.16 -10.85
C PRO A 71 4.27 9.52 -11.49
N ALA A 72 5.44 10.18 -11.40
CA ALA A 72 6.71 9.60 -11.84
C ALA A 72 7.25 8.54 -10.87
N GLU A 73 6.83 8.59 -9.60
CA GLU A 73 7.33 7.72 -8.54
C GLU A 73 6.35 6.62 -8.13
N PHE A 74 5.05 6.86 -8.31
CA PHE A 74 3.99 5.91 -7.98
C PHE A 74 2.77 6.14 -8.88
N ASP A 75 2.32 5.08 -9.57
CA ASP A 75 1.08 5.08 -10.37
C ASP A 75 0.00 4.34 -9.58
N ALA A 76 -1.11 5.02 -9.29
CA ALA A 76 -2.16 4.46 -8.44
C ALA A 76 -2.87 3.25 -9.09
N ALA A 77 -3.06 3.26 -10.41
CA ALA A 77 -3.76 2.18 -11.11
C ALA A 77 -2.90 0.91 -11.20
N LEU A 78 -1.62 1.06 -11.50
CA LEU A 78 -0.66 -0.04 -11.46
C LEU A 78 -0.50 -0.57 -10.04
N GLY A 79 -0.39 0.30 -9.05
CA GLY A 79 -0.31 -0.06 -7.63
C GLY A 79 -1.49 -0.93 -7.17
N LEU A 80 -2.72 -0.53 -7.51
CA LEU A 80 -3.93 -1.29 -7.18
C LEU A 80 -3.99 -2.64 -7.92
N THR A 81 -3.56 -2.67 -9.18
CA THR A 81 -3.50 -3.93 -9.95
C THR A 81 -2.52 -4.91 -9.31
N ALA A 82 -1.32 -4.44 -8.94
CA ALA A 82 -0.34 -5.25 -8.22
C ALA A 82 -0.87 -5.75 -6.88
N LEU A 83 -1.53 -4.89 -6.10
CA LEU A 83 -2.12 -5.28 -4.82
C LEU A 83 -3.16 -6.40 -5.00
N ALA A 84 -4.09 -6.23 -5.94
CA ALA A 84 -5.13 -7.23 -6.20
C ALA A 84 -4.54 -8.56 -6.69
N THR A 85 -3.50 -8.54 -7.51
CA THR A 85 -2.82 -9.76 -7.97
C THR A 85 -2.07 -10.46 -6.83
N ARG A 86 -1.47 -9.71 -5.91
CA ARG A 86 -0.85 -10.28 -4.70
C ARG A 86 -1.88 -10.92 -3.78
N GLU A 87 -3.00 -10.27 -3.53
CA GLU A 87 -4.09 -10.83 -2.72
C GLU A 87 -4.61 -12.15 -3.32
N LYS A 88 -4.68 -12.25 -4.65
CA LYS A 88 -5.00 -13.52 -5.35
C LYS A 88 -3.93 -14.58 -5.14
N ALA A 89 -2.65 -14.20 -5.21
CA ALA A 89 -1.55 -15.13 -5.00
C ALA A 89 -1.54 -15.66 -3.55
N GLU A 90 -1.77 -14.79 -2.57
CA GLU A 90 -1.91 -15.16 -1.16
C GLU A 90 -3.11 -16.12 -0.96
N ALA A 91 -4.25 -15.83 -1.58
CA ALA A 91 -5.41 -16.73 -1.56
C ALA A 91 -5.16 -18.08 -2.26
N ALA A 92 -4.29 -18.13 -3.27
CA ALA A 92 -3.87 -19.37 -3.91
C ALA A 92 -2.95 -20.20 -2.99
N LEU A 93 -2.01 -19.55 -2.29
CA LEU A 93 -1.17 -20.18 -1.27
C LEU A 93 -1.99 -20.78 -0.13
N GLU A 94 -3.00 -20.05 0.37
CA GLU A 94 -3.92 -20.54 1.41
C GLU A 94 -4.67 -21.81 0.99
N LYS A 95 -4.92 -21.98 -0.32
CA LYS A 95 -5.55 -23.17 -0.90
C LYS A 95 -4.55 -24.28 -1.25
N GLY A 96 -3.25 -24.06 -1.02
CA GLY A 96 -2.18 -24.99 -1.37
C GLY A 96 -1.81 -25.00 -2.85
N ASN A 97 -2.25 -24.01 -3.64
CA ASN A 97 -1.92 -23.90 -5.05
C ASN A 97 -0.67 -23.03 -5.27
N ALA A 98 0.50 -23.61 -5.02
CA ALA A 98 1.78 -22.90 -5.11
C ALA A 98 2.11 -22.45 -6.55
N ASP A 99 1.79 -23.25 -7.55
CA ASP A 99 2.09 -22.95 -8.97
C ASP A 99 1.33 -21.70 -9.45
N GLU A 100 0.04 -21.59 -9.08
CA GLU A 100 -0.77 -20.40 -9.40
C GLU A 100 -0.26 -19.16 -8.67
N ALA A 101 0.12 -19.30 -7.40
CA ALA A 101 0.70 -18.20 -6.63
C ALA A 101 2.03 -17.70 -7.23
N GLU A 102 2.91 -18.61 -7.62
CA GLU A 102 4.19 -18.28 -8.27
C GLU A 102 3.97 -17.54 -9.60
N ALA A 103 3.03 -18.01 -10.43
CA ALA A 103 2.71 -17.35 -11.70
C ALA A 103 2.20 -15.91 -11.48
N LEU A 104 1.28 -15.72 -10.54
CA LEU A 104 0.72 -14.41 -10.18
C LEU A 104 1.82 -13.47 -9.64
N LEU A 105 2.67 -13.95 -8.72
CA LEU A 105 3.76 -13.13 -8.17
C LEU A 105 4.80 -12.75 -9.23
N THR A 106 5.11 -13.67 -10.15
CA THR A 106 6.02 -13.42 -11.27
C THR A 106 5.49 -12.33 -12.20
N GLU A 107 4.19 -12.34 -12.49
CA GLU A 107 3.53 -11.29 -13.27
C GLU A 107 3.68 -9.91 -12.62
N VAL A 108 3.47 -9.81 -11.30
CA VAL A 108 3.58 -8.54 -10.58
C VAL A 108 5.02 -8.04 -10.55
N ILE A 109 6.00 -8.93 -10.37
CA ILE A 109 7.43 -8.59 -10.42
C ILE A 109 7.80 -8.03 -11.80
N GLY A 110 7.35 -8.70 -12.89
CA GLY A 110 7.58 -8.24 -14.26
C GLY A 110 6.95 -6.87 -14.57
N SER A 111 5.89 -6.51 -13.86
CA SER A 111 5.15 -5.25 -14.04
C SER A 111 5.83 -4.02 -13.43
N ASN A 112 6.95 -4.18 -12.70
CA ASN A 112 7.80 -3.08 -12.20
C ASN A 112 7.07 -1.97 -11.41
N VAL A 113 5.99 -2.30 -10.70
CA VAL A 113 4.97 -1.35 -10.20
C VAL A 113 5.49 -0.28 -9.20
N CYS A 114 6.73 -0.38 -8.71
CA CYS A 114 7.41 0.65 -7.91
C CYS A 114 8.94 0.63 -8.16
N GLY A 115 9.41 0.34 -9.37
CA GLY A 115 10.83 0.06 -9.63
C GLY A 115 11.25 -1.39 -9.31
N GLY A 116 10.29 -2.33 -9.26
CA GLY A 116 10.49 -3.76 -9.52
C GLY A 116 11.13 -4.58 -8.39
N LEU A 117 11.88 -3.95 -7.49
CA LEU A 117 12.64 -4.64 -6.44
C LEU A 117 11.91 -4.76 -5.09
N HIS A 118 10.78 -4.08 -4.90
CA HIS A 118 10.05 -4.11 -3.62
C HIS A 118 9.31 -5.43 -3.35
N LEU A 119 9.04 -6.22 -4.40
CA LEU A 119 8.21 -7.42 -4.31
C LEU A 119 8.99 -8.67 -3.92
N VAL A 120 10.32 -8.60 -3.96
CA VAL A 120 11.23 -9.73 -3.69
C VAL A 120 11.54 -9.87 -2.19
N TYR A 121 11.45 -8.79 -1.41
CA TYR A 121 11.97 -8.79 -0.03
C TYR A 121 11.04 -9.41 1.02
N VAL A 122 9.77 -9.69 0.69
CA VAL A 122 8.83 -10.32 1.64
C VAL A 122 8.85 -11.85 1.55
N TYR A 123 9.27 -12.43 0.41
CA TYR A 123 9.25 -13.88 0.18
C TYR A 123 10.64 -14.56 0.09
N ILE A 124 11.74 -13.79 0.07
CA ILE A 124 13.11 -14.33 0.24
C ILE A 124 13.57 -14.08 1.68
N LYS A 125 13.11 -14.93 2.60
CA LYS A 125 13.76 -15.12 3.89
C LYS A 125 14.40 -16.51 3.87
N ILE A 126 15.64 -16.56 3.36
CA ILE A 126 16.57 -17.68 3.53
C ILE A 126 17.16 -17.58 4.94
#